data_AF-A0A0E9SGW3-F1
#
_entry.id   AF-A0A0E9SGW3-F1
#
_cell.length_a   1.000
_cell.length_b   1.000
_cell.length_c   1.000
_cell.angle_alpha   90.00
_cell.angle_beta   90.00
_cell.angle_gamma   90.00
#
_symmetry.space_group_name_H-M   'P 1'
#
loop_
_entity.id
_entity.type
_entity.pdbx_description
1 polymer ?
#
loop_
_entity_poly.entity_id
_entity_poly.type
_entity_poly.pdbx_seq_one_letter_code
_entity_poly.pdbx_strand_id
1 'polypeptide(L)' 'MKRTFYNGISLFSNPINYWEVQPATFRCVSDSLAIQFGNNRK' A
#
# COMPACT_ATOMS: atom_id res chain seq x y z
N MET A 1 6.57 7.58 -22.35
CA MET A 1 6.71 6.30 -21.62
C MET A 1 5.47 6.11 -20.75
N LYS A 2 4.62 5.12 -21.02
CA LYS A 2 3.42 4.87 -20.19
C LYS A 2 3.90 4.30 -18.84
N ARG A 3 3.62 4.99 -17.73
CA ARG A 3 3.87 4.41 -16.40
C ARG A 3 2.76 3.41 -16.11
N THR A 4 3.13 2.15 -15.91
CA THR A 4 2.20 1.13 -15.41
C THR A 4 2.04 1.34 -13.91
N PHE A 5 0.81 1.60 -13.48
CA PHE A 5 0.47 1.73 -12.07
C PHE A 5 0.14 0.36 -11.47
N TYR A 6 0.44 0.19 -10.18
CA TYR A 6 -0.05 -0.93 -9.40
C TYR A 6 -1.54 -0.74 -9.13
N ASN A 7 -2.35 -1.73 -9.51
CA ASN A 7 -3.79 -1.73 -9.25
C ASN A 7 -4.17 -2.24 -7.86
N GLY A 8 -3.22 -2.86 -7.15
CA GLY A 8 -3.43 -3.48 -5.84
C GLY A 8 -2.10 -3.88 -5.19
N ILE A 9 -1.94 -3.57 -3.91
CA ILE A 9 -0.81 -3.98 -3.08
C ILE A 9 -1.36 -4.46 -1.73
N SER A 10 -1.05 -5.70 -1.34
CA SER A 10 -1.38 -6.23 -0.02
C SER A 10 -0.14 -6.29 0.86
N LEU A 11 -0.24 -5.67 2.01
CA LEU A 11 0.73 -5.70 3.11
C LEU A 11 0.15 -6.42 4.34
N PHE A 12 -0.94 -7.17 4.17
CA PHE A 12 -1.57 -7.92 5.25
C PHE A 12 -0.58 -8.85 5.97
N SER A 13 -0.73 -9.02 7.28
CA SER A 13 0.15 -9.84 8.14
C SER A 13 1.64 -9.48 8.09
N ASN A 14 2.00 -8.31 7.55
CA ASN A 14 3.36 -7.81 7.71
C ASN A 14 3.50 -7.15 9.07
N PRO A 15 4.68 -7.27 9.72
CA PRO A 15 4.94 -6.61 11.00
C PRO A 15 5.01 -5.08 10.90
N ILE A 16 4.91 -4.52 9.69
CA ILE A 16 5.02 -3.09 9.41
C ILE A 16 3.66 -2.40 9.50
N ASN A 17 3.57 -1.33 10.27
CA ASN A 17 2.37 -0.52 10.38
C ASN A 17 2.29 0.53 9.28
N TYR A 18 1.07 1.01 8.98
CA TYR A 18 0.87 1.99 7.91
C TYR A 18 1.59 3.33 8.18
N TRP A 19 1.76 3.73 9.44
CA TRP A 19 2.46 4.96 9.82
C TRP A 19 4.00 4.86 9.71
N GLU A 20 4.54 3.65 9.54
CA GLU A 20 5.98 3.43 9.34
C GLU A 20 6.39 3.55 7.87
N VAL A 21 5.40 3.56 6.96
CA VAL A 21 5.63 3.65 5.51
C VAL A 21 5.36 5.07 5.03
N GLN A 22 6.36 5.68 4.40
CA GLN A 22 6.20 7.01 3.81
C GLN A 22 5.18 6.97 2.64
N PRO A 23 4.30 7.98 2.50
CA PRO A 23 3.34 8.02 1.39
C PRO A 23 3.98 7.95 0.00
N ALA A 24 5.21 8.49 -0.15
CA ALA A 24 5.96 8.45 -1.40
C ALA A 24 6.30 7.03 -1.89
N THR A 25 6.29 6.03 -0.99
CA THR A 25 6.45 4.61 -1.33
C THR A 25 5.37 4.13 -2.31
N PHE A 26 4.17 4.71 -2.24
CA PHE A 26 3.01 4.31 -3.06
C PHE A 26 2.78 5.23 -4.27
N ARG A 27 3.78 6.02 -4.69
CA ARG A 27 3.66 7.02 -5.78
C ARG A 27 3.19 6.46 -7.13
N CYS A 28 3.25 5.15 -7.32
CA CYS A 28 2.86 4.45 -8.54
C CYS A 28 1.70 3.47 -8.31
N VAL A 29 0.92 3.65 -7.25
CA VAL A 29 -0.37 2.96 -7.08
C VAL A 29 -1.48 3.80 -7.72
N SER A 30 -2.46 3.14 -8.34
CA SER A 30 -3.58 3.82 -9.00
C SER A 30 -4.53 4.52 -8.04
N ASP A 31 -4.72 3.98 -6.83
CA ASP A 31 -5.65 4.48 -5.80
C ASP A 31 -5.13 4.15 -4.39
N SER A 32 -5.40 4.99 -3.38
CA SER A 32 -5.05 4.70 -1.99
C SER A 32 -5.84 3.50 -1.44
N LEU A 33 -7.05 3.27 -1.93
CA LEU A 33 -7.88 2.11 -1.57
C LEU A 33 -7.29 0.78 -2.09
N ALA A 34 -6.39 0.85 -3.08
CA ALA A 34 -5.68 -0.32 -3.59
C ALA A 34 -4.58 -0.82 -2.64
N ILE A 35 -4.26 -0.07 -1.57
CA ILE A 35 -3.25 -0.43 -0.58
C ILE A 35 -3.93 -1.05 0.64
N GLN A 36 -3.67 -2.33 0.87
CA GLN A 36 -4.30 -3.10 1.93
C GLN A 36 -3.29 -3.41 3.02
N PHE A 37 -3.25 -2.61 4.10
CA PHE A 37 -2.36 -2.85 5.24
C PHE A 37 -2.84 -3.97 6.18
N GLY A 38 -4.12 -4.32 6.11
CA GLY A 38 -4.72 -5.25 7.06
C GLY A 38 -5.05 -4.58 8.38
N ASN A 39 -6.31 -4.66 8.77
CA ASN A 39 -6.75 -4.19 10.08
C ASN A 39 -6.24 -5.20 11.10
N ASN A 40 -5.19 -4.86 11.87
CA ASN A 40 -4.77 -5.63 13.05
C ASN A 40 -5.86 -5.51 14.13
N ARG A 41 -6.99 -6.18 13.93
CA ARG A 41 -7.95 -6.47 15.01
C ARG A 41 -7.42 -7.71 15.74
N LYS A 42 -6.50 -7.48 16.68
CA LYS A 42 -6.35 -8.36 17.84
C LYS A 42 -7.14 -7.77 18.99
#